data_AF-A0A841WLI5-F1
#
_entry.id   AF-A0A841WLI5-F1
#
_cell.length_a   1.000
_cell.length_b   1.000
_cell.length_c   1.000
_cell.angle_alpha   90.00
_cell.angle_beta   90.00
_cell.angle_gamma   90.00
#
_symmetry.space_group_name_H-M   'P 1'
#
loop_
_entity.id
_entity.type
_entity.pdbx_description
1 polymer ?
#
loop_
_entity_poly.entity_id
_entity_poly.type
_entity_poly.pdbx_seq_one_letter_code
_entity_poly.pdbx_strand_id
1 'polypeptide(L)'
;MTQALRKLVTFDEFVAKYPDNTGKRYELYDGVVVEMPQPTGDHEEIVVFLSTKITLEYSRLNLSYGIPKTVLVKPIENESAYSPDVLVLNLANLVNEPLWKKQSTVTQAASISLVIEVVSSNWRDDYLKKYADYEEMGIPEYWIVDYAALGGREFIGNPKQPTISVCCLEEGEYRISKFRGNDRIQSPTFPELNFTAEEIFRAGTGV
;
A
#
# COMPACT_ATOMS: atom_id res chain seq x y z
N MET A 1 3.82 -23.04 -23.50
CA MET A 1 2.51 -23.19 -22.83
C MET A 1 1.64 -22.04 -23.29
N THR A 2 0.49 -22.34 -23.90
CA THR A 2 -0.51 -21.34 -24.30
C THR A 2 -1.22 -20.85 -23.05
N GLN A 3 -0.87 -19.64 -22.59
CA GLN A 3 -1.57 -19.00 -21.49
C GLN A 3 -2.99 -18.69 -21.96
N ALA A 4 -4.00 -19.27 -21.32
CA ALA A 4 -5.39 -18.93 -21.61
C ALA A 4 -5.58 -17.42 -21.44
N LEU A 5 -6.20 -16.76 -22.43
CA LEU A 5 -6.58 -15.36 -22.36
C LEU A 5 -7.38 -15.14 -21.07
N ARG A 6 -6.79 -14.44 -20.10
CA ARG A 6 -7.50 -14.03 -18.90
C ARG A 6 -8.63 -13.11 -19.35
N LYS A 7 -9.87 -13.40 -18.93
CA LYS A 7 -11.00 -12.53 -19.21
C LYS A 7 -10.74 -11.18 -18.53
N LEU A 8 -10.54 -10.14 -19.31
CA LEU A 8 -10.47 -8.78 -18.81
C LEU A 8 -11.88 -8.34 -18.38
N VAL A 9 -11.96 -7.70 -17.22
CA VAL A 9 -13.19 -7.10 -16.68
C VAL A 9 -12.95 -5.62 -16.42
N THR A 10 -14.01 -4.82 -16.48
CA THR A 10 -13.92 -3.42 -16.05
C THR A 10 -13.92 -3.32 -14.53
N PHE A 11 -13.48 -2.19 -14.00
CA PHE A 11 -13.59 -1.87 -12.58
C PHE A 11 -15.03 -1.99 -12.06
N ASP A 12 -16.02 -1.50 -12.83
CA ASP A 12 -17.44 -1.61 -12.45
C ASP A 12 -17.92 -3.06 -12.37
N GLU A 13 -17.48 -3.92 -13.30
CA GLU A 13 -17.76 -5.36 -13.25
C GLU A 13 -17.07 -6.03 -12.06
N PHE A 14 -15.87 -5.59 -11.71
CA PHE A 14 -15.11 -6.09 -10.57
C PHE A 14 -15.81 -5.78 -9.24
N VAL A 15 -16.13 -4.51 -8.96
CA VAL A 15 -16.79 -4.13 -7.69
C VAL A 15 -18.22 -4.63 -7.56
N ALA A 16 -18.91 -4.89 -8.68
CA ALA A 16 -20.24 -5.50 -8.66
C ALA A 16 -20.19 -6.99 -8.25
N LYS A 17 -19.04 -7.64 -8.41
CA LYS A 17 -18.88 -9.09 -8.17
C LYS A 17 -18.03 -9.43 -6.94
N TYR A 18 -17.04 -8.60 -6.61
CA TYR A 18 -16.04 -8.87 -5.57
C TYR A 18 -16.14 -7.88 -4.39
N PRO A 19 -15.85 -8.31 -3.15
CA PRO A 19 -15.54 -9.69 -2.78
C PRO A 19 -16.76 -10.59 -2.96
N ASP A 20 -16.53 -11.82 -3.42
CA ASP A 20 -17.58 -12.82 -3.56
C ASP A 20 -17.81 -13.55 -2.23
N ASN A 21 -18.77 -14.49 -2.21
CA ASN A 21 -19.14 -15.23 -1.00
C ASN A 21 -18.07 -16.25 -0.53
N THR A 22 -16.86 -16.23 -1.11
CA THR A 22 -15.78 -17.12 -0.70
C THR A 22 -15.00 -16.61 0.51
N GLY A 23 -15.19 -15.34 0.88
CA GLY A 23 -14.45 -14.70 1.97
C GLY A 23 -13.00 -14.34 1.63
N LYS A 24 -12.62 -14.45 0.36
CA LYS A 24 -11.28 -14.10 -0.12
C LYS A 24 -11.16 -12.63 -0.47
N ARG A 25 -9.92 -12.14 -0.49
CA ARG A 25 -9.57 -10.78 -0.93
C ARG A 25 -9.18 -10.80 -2.40
N TYR A 26 -9.52 -9.74 -3.10
CA TYR A 26 -9.24 -9.60 -4.53
C TYR A 26 -8.76 -8.18 -4.84
N GLU A 27 -7.90 -8.09 -5.83
CA GLU A 27 -7.47 -6.85 -6.46
C GLU A 27 -7.68 -6.96 -7.97
N LEU A 28 -7.66 -5.82 -8.65
CA LEU A 28 -7.76 -5.73 -10.11
C LEU A 28 -6.47 -5.11 -10.65
N TYR A 29 -5.88 -5.74 -11.66
CA TYR A 29 -4.64 -5.29 -12.30
C TYR A 29 -4.90 -5.18 -13.80
N ASP A 30 -5.11 -3.97 -14.30
CA ASP A 30 -5.41 -3.67 -15.70
C ASP A 30 -6.52 -4.59 -16.27
N GLY A 31 -7.60 -4.74 -15.50
CA GLY A 31 -8.75 -5.58 -15.84
C GLY A 31 -8.57 -7.08 -15.52
N VAL A 32 -7.42 -7.50 -14.99
CA VAL A 32 -7.18 -8.87 -14.53
C VAL A 32 -7.52 -8.99 -13.04
N VAL A 33 -8.52 -9.81 -12.71
CA VAL A 33 -8.84 -10.12 -11.31
C VAL A 33 -7.75 -11.03 -10.72
N VAL A 34 -7.18 -10.61 -9.60
CA VAL A 34 -6.16 -11.35 -8.85
C VAL A 34 -6.70 -11.65 -7.45
N GLU A 35 -6.71 -12.94 -7.10
CA GLU A 35 -6.99 -13.38 -5.73
C GLU A 35 -5.75 -13.13 -4.86
N MET A 36 -5.93 -12.40 -3.77
CA MET A 36 -4.86 -12.15 -2.81
C MET A 36 -4.78 -13.31 -1.81
N PRO A 37 -3.60 -13.92 -1.61
CA PRO A 37 -3.44 -14.99 -0.64
C PRO A 37 -3.74 -14.50 0.78
N GLN A 38 -4.07 -15.44 1.66
CA GLN A 38 -4.15 -15.16 3.09
C GLN A 38 -2.73 -14.76 3.57
N PRO A 39 -2.57 -13.59 4.21
CA PRO A 39 -1.28 -13.14 4.72
C PRO A 39 -0.82 -14.03 5.88
N THR A 40 0.49 -14.08 6.11
CA THR A 40 1.07 -14.76 7.27
C THR A 40 0.82 -13.96 8.55
N GLY A 41 1.00 -14.59 9.71
CA GLY A 41 0.94 -13.89 11.01
C GLY A 41 1.95 -12.74 11.07
N ASP A 42 3.20 -13.02 10.70
CA ASP A 42 4.31 -12.05 10.64
C ASP A 42 3.96 -10.79 9.83
N HIS A 43 3.29 -10.96 8.67
CA HIS A 43 2.84 -9.87 7.83
C HIS A 43 1.78 -9.03 8.56
N GLU A 44 0.76 -9.68 9.13
CA GLU A 44 -0.29 -9.00 9.88
C GLU A 44 0.23 -8.30 11.14
N GLU A 45 1.22 -8.84 11.84
CA GLU A 45 1.82 -8.19 13.01
C GLU A 45 2.54 -6.88 12.64
N ILE A 46 3.21 -6.84 11.48
CA ILE A 46 3.79 -5.61 10.92
C ILE A 46 2.68 -4.61 10.56
N VAL A 47 1.61 -5.07 9.89
CA VAL A 47 0.45 -4.22 9.56
C VAL A 47 -0.19 -3.63 10.81
N VAL A 48 -0.35 -4.42 11.87
CA VAL A 48 -0.86 -3.98 13.18
C VAL A 48 0.07 -2.94 13.82
N PHE A 49 1.39 -3.19 13.81
CA PHE A 49 2.37 -2.24 14.36
C PHE A 49 2.28 -0.88 13.64
N LEU A 50 2.36 -0.89 12.31
CA LEU A 50 2.33 0.32 11.49
C LEU A 50 1.01 1.06 11.65
N SER A 51 -0.12 0.35 11.52
CA SER A 51 -1.46 0.93 11.69
C SER A 51 -1.62 1.57 13.07
N THR A 52 -1.12 0.92 14.13
CA THR A 52 -1.19 1.44 15.49
C THR A 52 -0.35 2.71 15.64
N LYS A 53 0.91 2.69 15.20
CA LYS A 53 1.81 3.84 15.33
C LYS A 53 1.32 5.05 14.54
N ILE A 54 0.85 4.82 13.31
CA ILE A 54 0.31 5.87 12.44
C ILE A 54 -0.99 6.42 13.02
N THR A 55 -1.87 5.56 13.54
CA THR A 55 -3.11 5.98 14.21
C THR A 55 -2.84 6.91 15.39
N LEU A 56 -1.92 6.51 16.26
CA LEU A 56 -1.52 7.34 17.40
C LEU A 56 -0.95 8.68 16.95
N GLU A 57 -0.17 8.68 15.87
CA GLU A 57 0.49 9.90 15.39
C GLU A 57 -0.50 10.89 14.75
N TYR A 58 -1.35 10.47 13.82
CA TYR A 58 -2.34 11.38 13.25
C TYR A 58 -3.34 11.86 14.31
N SER A 59 -3.64 11.03 15.32
CA SER A 59 -4.50 11.42 16.44
C SER A 59 -3.84 12.47 17.32
N ARG A 60 -2.56 12.29 17.66
CA ARG A 60 -1.76 13.27 18.43
C ARG A 60 -1.68 14.61 17.71
N LEU A 61 -1.53 14.59 16.38
CA LEU A 61 -1.46 15.78 15.53
C LEU A 61 -2.85 16.40 15.23
N ASN A 62 -3.95 15.80 15.71
CA ASN A 62 -5.33 16.20 15.41
C ASN A 62 -5.62 16.29 13.90
N LEU A 63 -5.01 15.43 13.09
CA LEU A 63 -5.28 15.35 11.66
C LEU A 63 -6.58 14.58 11.43
N SER A 64 -7.39 15.04 10.48
CA SER A 64 -8.63 14.36 10.08
C SER A 64 -8.32 13.18 9.16
N TYR A 65 -7.48 12.25 9.63
CA TYR A 65 -7.06 11.06 8.91
C TYR A 65 -7.72 9.80 9.48
N GLY A 66 -7.74 8.75 8.69
CA GLY A 66 -8.23 7.44 9.12
C GLY A 66 -7.70 6.29 8.27
N ILE A 67 -7.64 5.10 8.88
CA ILE A 67 -7.21 3.87 8.20
C ILE A 67 -8.45 2.96 8.04
N PRO A 68 -9.09 2.95 6.86
CA PRO A 68 -10.21 2.05 6.59
C PRO A 68 -9.71 0.64 6.29
N LYS A 69 -10.56 -0.37 6.52
CA LYS A 69 -10.21 -1.78 6.30
C LYS A 69 -10.31 -2.24 4.84
N THR A 70 -11.27 -1.70 4.09
CA THR A 70 -11.72 -2.31 2.80
C THR A 70 -11.88 -1.28 1.69
N VAL A 71 -11.17 -0.15 1.78
CA VAL A 71 -11.23 0.87 0.73
C VAL A 71 -10.32 0.48 -0.42
N LEU A 72 -10.83 0.66 -1.65
CA LEU A 72 -10.03 0.47 -2.86
C LEU A 72 -9.36 1.79 -3.28
N VAL A 73 -8.12 1.70 -3.74
CA VAL A 73 -7.42 2.76 -4.47
C VAL A 73 -7.55 2.47 -5.96
N LYS A 74 -8.17 3.38 -6.72
CA LYS A 74 -8.48 3.22 -8.15
C LYS A 74 -7.74 4.29 -8.96
N PRO A 75 -6.60 3.96 -9.60
CA PRO A 75 -5.98 4.82 -10.61
C PRO A 75 -6.98 5.09 -11.74
N ILE A 76 -7.16 6.35 -12.14
CA ILE A 76 -8.15 6.71 -13.16
C ILE A 76 -7.73 6.30 -14.58
N GLU A 77 -6.43 6.20 -14.82
CA GLU A 77 -5.83 5.98 -16.14
C GLU A 77 -5.92 4.53 -16.65
N ASN A 78 -6.28 3.58 -15.78
CA ASN A 78 -6.33 2.17 -16.12
C ASN A 78 -7.47 1.42 -15.40
N GLU A 79 -7.58 0.11 -15.63
CA GLU A 79 -8.59 -0.76 -15.02
C GLU A 79 -8.03 -1.48 -13.78
N SER A 80 -7.16 -0.85 -12.99
CA SER A 80 -6.64 -1.43 -11.75
C SER A 80 -7.43 -0.96 -10.53
N ALA A 81 -7.49 -1.75 -9.47
CA ALA A 81 -8.05 -1.37 -8.18
C ALA A 81 -7.36 -2.17 -7.08
N TYR A 82 -6.67 -1.45 -6.20
CA TYR A 82 -5.81 -2.02 -5.17
C TYR A 82 -6.47 -1.94 -3.80
N SER A 83 -6.16 -2.90 -2.93
CA SER A 83 -6.58 -2.94 -1.53
C SER A 83 -5.31 -2.94 -0.67
N PRO A 84 -4.72 -1.75 -0.41
CA PRO A 84 -3.43 -1.69 0.28
C PRO A 84 -3.47 -2.24 1.70
N ASP A 85 -2.33 -2.74 2.18
CA ASP A 85 -2.22 -3.26 3.56
C ASP A 85 -2.46 -2.17 4.63
N VAL A 86 -1.90 -0.97 4.43
CA VAL A 86 -2.25 0.22 5.22
C VAL A 86 -2.51 1.40 4.29
N LEU A 87 -3.74 1.91 4.31
CA LEU A 87 -4.15 3.11 3.57
C LEU A 87 -4.52 4.21 4.55
N VAL A 88 -3.81 5.33 4.55
CA VAL A 88 -4.16 6.51 5.34
C VAL A 88 -4.94 7.48 4.48
N LEU A 89 -6.23 7.65 4.77
CA LEU A 89 -7.09 8.58 4.06
C LEU A 89 -7.09 9.96 4.71
N ASN A 90 -7.10 11.01 3.89
CA ASN A 90 -7.50 12.35 4.27
C ASN A 90 -9.04 12.46 4.24
N LEU A 91 -9.68 12.30 5.41
CA LEU A 91 -11.13 12.20 5.51
C LEU A 91 -11.85 13.48 5.05
N ALA A 92 -11.19 14.64 5.18
CA ALA A 92 -11.74 15.92 4.76
C ALA A 92 -11.93 16.01 3.23
N ASN A 93 -11.14 15.28 2.44
CA ASN A 93 -11.25 15.31 0.97
C ASN A 93 -12.29 14.33 0.43
N LEU A 94 -12.82 13.40 1.23
CA LEU A 94 -13.71 12.33 0.75
C LEU A 94 -15.05 12.84 0.17
N VAL A 95 -15.41 14.09 0.45
CA VAL A 95 -16.56 14.74 -0.20
C VAL A 95 -16.35 14.94 -1.72
N ASN A 96 -15.10 15.01 -2.16
CA ASN A 96 -14.73 15.21 -3.56
C ASN A 96 -14.60 13.88 -4.33
N GLU A 97 -14.64 12.75 -3.63
CA GLU A 97 -14.50 11.43 -4.26
C GLU A 97 -15.82 10.98 -4.93
N PRO A 98 -15.83 10.77 -6.25
CA PRO A 98 -17.07 10.48 -6.98
C PRO A 98 -17.67 9.12 -6.61
N LEU A 99 -16.84 8.18 -6.17
CA LEU A 99 -17.26 6.81 -5.87
C LEU A 99 -17.58 6.60 -4.39
N TRP A 100 -17.02 7.41 -3.48
CA TRP A 100 -16.99 7.15 -2.04
C TRP A 100 -18.33 6.75 -1.41
N LYS A 101 -19.42 7.44 -1.76
CA LYS A 101 -20.76 7.17 -1.19
C LYS A 101 -21.41 5.92 -1.76
N LYS A 102 -21.07 5.53 -2.99
CA LYS A 102 -21.63 4.37 -3.68
C LYS A 102 -20.84 3.10 -3.34
N GLN A 103 -19.52 3.23 -3.33
CA GLN A 103 -18.56 2.16 -3.08
C GLN A 103 -17.32 2.78 -2.47
N SER A 104 -16.83 2.22 -1.36
CA SER A 104 -15.70 2.75 -0.60
C SER A 104 -14.40 2.70 -1.43
N THR A 105 -14.22 3.67 -2.31
CA THR A 105 -13.16 3.74 -3.32
C THR A 105 -12.71 5.19 -3.45
N VAL A 106 -11.40 5.38 -3.49
CA VAL A 106 -10.75 6.68 -3.69
C VAL A 106 -9.97 6.68 -5.01
N THR A 107 -9.99 7.81 -5.68
CA THR A 107 -9.40 8.03 -7.01
C THR A 107 -8.47 9.24 -7.04
N GLN A 108 -8.60 10.16 -6.08
CA GLN A 108 -7.80 11.37 -6.02
C GLN A 108 -6.66 11.21 -5.03
N ALA A 109 -5.44 11.58 -5.43
CA ALA A 109 -4.30 11.63 -4.52
C ALA A 109 -4.55 12.51 -3.29
N ALA A 110 -5.34 13.59 -3.42
CA ALA A 110 -5.68 14.46 -2.29
C ALA A 110 -6.48 13.76 -1.16
N SER A 111 -7.08 12.60 -1.44
CA SER A 111 -7.75 11.73 -0.46
C SER A 111 -6.80 10.76 0.22
N ILE A 112 -5.57 10.62 -0.23
CA ILE A 112 -4.61 9.60 0.19
C ILE A 112 -3.38 10.30 0.76
N SER A 113 -3.18 10.20 2.06
CA SER A 113 -2.02 10.79 2.73
C SER A 113 -0.79 9.87 2.68
N LEU A 114 -1.01 8.55 2.78
CA LEU A 114 0.05 7.54 2.81
C LEU A 114 -0.51 6.19 2.39
N VAL A 115 0.25 5.46 1.57
CA VAL A 115 0.03 4.03 1.29
C VAL A 115 1.23 3.24 1.82
N ILE A 116 0.98 2.09 2.43
CA ILE A 116 2.02 1.13 2.81
C ILE A 116 1.62 -0.26 2.31
N GLU A 117 2.54 -0.91 1.61
CA GLU A 117 2.44 -2.33 1.25
C GLU A 117 3.51 -3.12 2.01
N VAL A 118 3.09 -4.20 2.66
CA VAL A 118 3.99 -5.13 3.34
C VAL A 118 4.23 -6.31 2.40
N VAL A 119 5.47 -6.42 1.94
CA VAL A 119 5.83 -7.28 0.83
C VAL A 119 5.58 -8.75 1.16
N SER A 120 4.94 -9.45 0.23
CA SER A 120 4.70 -10.89 0.30
C SER A 120 5.22 -11.60 -0.97
N SER A 121 4.67 -12.76 -1.33
CA SER A 121 5.11 -13.53 -2.50
C SER A 121 5.03 -12.76 -3.82
N ASN A 122 4.14 -11.76 -3.91
CA ASN A 122 3.89 -10.96 -5.11
C ASN A 122 4.69 -9.65 -5.14
N TRP A 123 5.88 -9.61 -4.50
CA TRP A 123 6.72 -8.41 -4.35
C TRP A 123 6.93 -7.56 -5.60
N ARG A 124 6.89 -8.15 -6.80
CA ARG A 124 7.05 -7.42 -8.07
C ARG A 124 5.93 -6.41 -8.27
N ASP A 125 4.72 -6.73 -7.83
CA ASP A 125 3.57 -5.85 -7.99
C ASP A 125 3.76 -4.59 -7.12
N ASP A 126 4.22 -4.74 -5.88
CA ASP A 126 4.51 -3.63 -4.97
C ASP A 126 5.65 -2.74 -5.50
N TYR A 127 6.78 -3.34 -5.92
CA TYR A 127 7.97 -2.61 -6.38
C TYR A 127 7.87 -2.04 -7.79
N LEU A 128 6.91 -2.49 -8.63
CA LEU A 128 6.83 -2.08 -10.04
C LEU A 128 5.46 -1.51 -10.39
N LYS A 129 4.41 -2.34 -10.37
CA LYS A 129 3.10 -1.94 -10.90
C LYS A 129 2.39 -0.96 -9.98
N LYS A 130 2.25 -1.28 -8.69
CA LYS A 130 1.65 -0.37 -7.70
C LYS A 130 2.49 0.90 -7.54
N TYR A 131 3.82 0.77 -7.51
CA TYR A 131 4.72 1.93 -7.53
C TYR A 131 4.40 2.90 -8.67
N ALA A 132 4.36 2.42 -9.91
CA ALA A 132 4.10 3.26 -11.08
C ALA A 132 2.70 3.89 -11.05
N ASP A 133 1.68 3.10 -10.69
CA ASP A 133 0.30 3.60 -10.62
C ASP A 133 0.13 4.65 -9.50
N TYR A 134 0.75 4.46 -8.32
CA TYR A 134 0.68 5.43 -7.23
C TYR A 134 1.47 6.72 -7.53
N GLU A 135 2.59 6.61 -8.24
CA GLU A 135 3.37 7.75 -8.74
C GLU A 135 2.54 8.57 -9.74
N GLU A 136 1.95 7.91 -10.73
CA GLU A 136 1.10 8.55 -11.76
C GLU A 136 -0.16 9.17 -11.15
N MET A 137 -0.75 8.54 -10.13
CA MET A 137 -1.85 9.13 -9.36
C MET A 137 -1.45 10.40 -8.62
N GLY A 138 -0.15 10.58 -8.32
CA GLY A 138 0.36 11.69 -7.54
C GLY A 138 0.21 11.51 -6.03
N ILE A 139 0.17 10.26 -5.55
CA ILE A 139 0.08 9.98 -4.10
C ILE A 139 1.39 10.48 -3.44
N PRO A 140 1.32 11.31 -2.38
CA PRO A 140 2.50 12.01 -1.88
C PRO A 140 3.54 11.09 -1.22
N GLU A 141 3.10 9.97 -0.64
CA GLU A 141 3.98 9.06 0.09
C GLU A 141 3.53 7.60 -0.05
N TYR A 142 4.47 6.74 -0.44
CA TYR A 142 4.27 5.29 -0.60
C TYR A 142 5.41 4.49 0.03
N TRP A 143 5.08 3.55 0.92
CA TRP A 143 6.06 2.70 1.59
C TRP A 143 5.97 1.26 1.10
N ILE A 144 7.14 0.66 0.89
CA ILE A 144 7.30 -0.77 0.59
C ILE A 144 8.11 -1.39 1.72
N VAL A 145 7.46 -2.22 2.55
CA VAL A 145 8.06 -2.85 3.72
C VAL A 145 8.44 -4.28 3.39
N ASP A 146 9.69 -4.49 3.00
CA ASP A 146 10.23 -5.81 2.65
C ASP A 146 11.01 -6.43 3.82
N TYR A 147 10.27 -6.99 4.77
CA TYR A 147 10.81 -7.59 5.99
C TYR A 147 11.50 -8.94 5.75
N ALA A 148 11.05 -9.70 4.75
CA ALA A 148 11.56 -11.03 4.42
C ALA A 148 12.65 -11.02 3.33
N ALA A 149 13.07 -9.84 2.87
CA ALA A 149 14.08 -9.65 1.83
C ALA A 149 13.74 -10.38 0.51
N LEU A 150 12.49 -10.32 0.08
CA LEU A 150 11.98 -11.01 -1.12
C LEU A 150 12.28 -10.26 -2.42
N GLY A 151 12.28 -8.93 -2.35
CA GLY A 151 12.45 -8.01 -3.47
C GLY A 151 13.71 -8.24 -4.31
N GLY A 152 13.70 -7.72 -5.54
CA GLY A 152 14.85 -7.76 -6.45
C GLY A 152 16.11 -7.14 -5.85
N ARG A 153 17.30 -7.63 -6.23
CA ARG A 153 18.58 -7.12 -5.71
C ARG A 153 18.79 -5.62 -5.97
N GLU A 154 18.20 -5.09 -7.04
CA GLU A 154 18.23 -3.65 -7.34
C GLU A 154 17.48 -2.81 -6.28
N PHE A 155 16.42 -3.37 -5.70
CA PHE A 155 15.61 -2.72 -4.67
C PHE A 155 16.23 -2.88 -3.29
N ILE A 156 16.61 -4.10 -2.91
CA ILE A 156 16.98 -4.43 -1.53
C ILE A 156 18.46 -4.78 -1.32
N GLY A 157 19.30 -4.61 -2.34
CA GLY A 157 20.75 -4.79 -2.25
C GLY A 157 21.24 -6.21 -2.55
N ASN A 158 22.57 -6.37 -2.50
CA ASN A 158 23.28 -7.63 -2.68
C ASN A 158 24.44 -7.74 -1.66
N PRO A 159 24.36 -8.62 -0.64
CA PRO A 159 23.30 -9.60 -0.40
C PRO A 159 21.94 -8.94 -0.13
N LYS A 160 20.86 -9.68 -0.42
CA LYS A 160 19.50 -9.23 -0.11
C LYS A 160 19.35 -9.11 1.41
N GLN A 161 18.73 -8.04 1.87
CA GLN A 161 18.47 -7.80 3.29
C GLN A 161 17.14 -7.08 3.48
N PRO A 162 16.49 -7.23 4.65
CA PRO A 162 15.26 -6.52 4.96
C PRO A 162 15.44 -5.02 4.71
N THR A 163 14.48 -4.43 4.01
CA THR A 163 14.57 -3.03 3.55
C THR A 163 13.19 -2.41 3.56
N ILE A 164 13.09 -1.20 4.11
CA ILE A 164 11.92 -0.35 3.93
C ILE A 164 12.27 0.71 2.91
N SER A 165 11.48 0.82 1.86
CA SER A 165 11.60 1.89 0.86
C SER A 165 10.48 2.89 1.11
N VAL A 166 10.84 4.13 1.44
CA VAL A 166 9.90 5.26 1.52
C VAL A 166 10.04 6.06 0.23
N CYS A 167 8.97 6.11 -0.54
CA CYS A 167 8.86 6.83 -1.80
C CYS A 167 8.10 8.13 -1.55
N CYS A 168 8.78 9.27 -1.71
CA CYS A 168 8.21 10.60 -1.53
C CYS A 168 8.05 11.27 -2.89
N LEU A 169 6.85 11.77 -3.21
CA LEU A 169 6.61 12.39 -4.51
C LEU A 169 7.20 13.80 -4.54
N GLU A 170 8.11 14.05 -5.48
CA GLU A 170 8.75 15.33 -5.70
C GLU A 170 8.71 15.67 -7.20
N GLU A 171 8.13 16.82 -7.55
CA GLU A 171 8.06 17.30 -8.95
C GLU A 171 7.47 16.29 -9.96
N GLY A 172 6.60 15.38 -9.48
CA GLY A 172 5.92 14.37 -10.31
C GLY A 172 6.62 13.01 -10.39
N GLU A 173 7.75 12.83 -9.69
CA GLU A 173 8.46 11.55 -9.61
C GLU A 173 8.73 11.18 -8.14
N TYR A 174 8.71 9.88 -7.84
CA TYR A 174 9.06 9.38 -6.52
C TYR A 174 10.58 9.42 -6.32
N ARG A 175 10.99 10.06 -5.22
CA ARG A 175 12.32 9.89 -4.62
C ARG A 175 12.27 8.80 -3.57
N ILE A 176 13.14 7.80 -3.73
CA ILE A 176 13.18 6.64 -2.84
C ILE A 176 14.30 6.79 -1.81
N SER A 177 13.94 6.74 -0.53
CA SER A 177 14.86 6.57 0.60
C SER A 177 14.75 5.16 1.15
N LYS A 178 15.89 4.51 1.41
CA LYS A 178 15.95 3.12 1.90
C LYS A 178 16.42 3.10 3.35
N PHE A 179 15.71 2.36 4.20
CA PHE A 179 15.96 2.27 5.64
C PHE A 179 16.18 0.83 6.07
N ARG A 180 17.16 0.60 6.95
CA ARG A 180 17.55 -0.73 7.45
C ARG A 180 18.02 -0.66 8.90
N GLY A 181 17.87 -1.76 9.64
CA GLY A 181 18.35 -1.83 11.02
C GLY A 181 17.90 -0.63 11.85
N ASN A 182 18.83 0.04 12.52
CA ASN A 182 18.52 1.17 13.41
C ASN A 182 18.29 2.50 12.69
N ASP A 183 18.18 2.52 11.36
CA ASP A 183 17.80 3.74 10.64
C ASP A 183 16.41 4.19 11.09
N ARG A 184 16.29 5.45 11.54
CA ARG A 184 15.01 6.06 11.87
C ARG A 184 14.23 6.33 10.59
N ILE A 185 12.98 5.90 10.56
CA ILE A 185 12.10 6.16 9.41
C ILE A 185 11.82 7.66 9.30
N GLN A 186 11.99 8.20 8.09
CA GLN A 186 11.67 9.57 7.76
C GLN A 186 10.43 9.60 6.88
N SER A 187 9.37 10.25 7.38
CA SER A 187 8.09 10.39 6.71
C SER A 187 7.78 11.88 6.52
N PRO A 188 7.60 12.39 5.29
CA PRO A 188 7.13 13.75 5.09
C PRO A 188 5.70 13.97 5.62
N THR A 189 4.82 12.96 5.57
CA THR A 189 3.46 13.04 6.13
C THR A 189 3.48 13.10 7.66
N PHE A 190 4.42 12.39 8.29
CA PHE A 190 4.56 12.36 9.75
C PHE A 190 6.02 12.61 10.20
N PRO A 191 6.51 13.87 10.16
CA PRO A 191 7.92 14.19 10.42
C PRO A 191 8.40 13.84 11.84
N GLU A 192 7.47 13.71 12.79
CA GLU A 192 7.75 13.43 14.20
C GLU A 192 7.73 11.92 14.52
N LEU A 193 7.49 11.04 13.53
CA LEU A 193 7.60 9.59 13.72
C LEU A 193 8.97 9.20 14.28
N ASN A 194 8.94 8.38 15.34
CA ASN A 194 10.11 8.04 16.11
C ASN A 194 10.20 6.54 16.37
N PHE A 195 10.32 5.77 15.30
CA PHE A 195 10.68 4.35 15.31
C PHE A 195 11.66 4.06 14.16
N THR A 196 12.39 2.96 14.32
CA THR A 196 13.42 2.47 13.40
C THR A 196 12.88 1.40 12.46
N ALA A 197 13.61 1.11 11.37
CA ALA A 197 13.28 0.00 10.48
C ALA A 197 13.30 -1.35 11.22
N GLU A 198 14.26 -1.55 12.13
CA GLU A 198 14.39 -2.74 12.96
C GLU A 198 13.15 -2.97 13.85
N GLU A 199 12.60 -1.93 14.46
CA GLU A 199 11.38 -2.06 15.27
C GLU A 199 10.18 -2.53 14.44
N ILE A 200 10.09 -2.12 13.17
CA ILE A 200 9.05 -2.59 12.25
C ILE A 200 9.31 -4.06 11.89
N PHE A 201 10.53 -4.44 11.52
CA PHE A 201 10.84 -5.82 11.17
C PHE A 201 10.59 -6.78 12.34
N ARG A 202 10.98 -6.39 13.56
CA ARG A 202 10.76 -7.21 14.76
C ARG A 202 9.31 -7.41 15.12
N ALA A 203 8.44 -6.48 14.73
CA ALA A 203 7.01 -6.64 14.94
C ALA A 203 6.48 -7.93 14.32
N GLY A 204 7.00 -8.33 13.15
CA GLY A 204 6.60 -9.57 12.47
C GLY A 204 7.48 -10.79 12.73
N THR A 205 8.60 -10.68 13.44
CA THR A 205 9.49 -11.83 13.68
C THR A 205 9.45 -12.35 15.11
N GLY A 206 8.69 -11.72 16.01
CA GLY A 206 8.49 -12.18 17.39
C GLY A 206 9.76 -12.30 18.25
N VAL A 207 10.86 -11.64 17.84
CA VAL A 207 12.18 -11.65 18.52
C VAL A 207 12.69 -10.22 18.70
#